data_AF-A0A1X0QPF4-F1
#
_entry.id   AF-A0A1X0QPF4-F1
#
_cell.length_a   1.000
_cell.length_b   1.000
_cell.length_c   1.000
_cell.angle_alpha   90.00
_cell.angle_beta   90.00
_cell.angle_gamma   90.00
#
_symmetry.space_group_name_H-M   'P 1'
#
loop_
_entity.id
_entity.type
_entity.pdbx_description
1 polymer ?
#
loop_
_entity_poly.entity_id
_entity_poly.type
_entity_poly.pdbx_seq_one_letter_code
_entity_poly.pdbx_strand_id
1 'polypeptide(L)'
;MINTTYKTNNKNGSSEHIFISSTNSKNSSCRSNFSIDALNCRGLRKTANPATSAEFICYLRTVSLDIIALQEAHANTDEIAQFFNIQFQANTSYWSNYCSIVCFSPFLSFSEPTWDTTAYTNC
;
A
#
# COMPACT_ATOMS: atom_id res chain seq x y z
N MET A 1 -2.31 13.89 20.18
CA MET A 1 -0.94 13.39 19.91
C MET A 1 -0.96 11.88 20.09
N ILE A 2 -0.77 11.13 19.01
CA ILE A 2 -0.69 9.66 19.04
C ILE A 2 0.79 9.30 19.19
N ASN A 3 1.15 8.60 20.27
CA ASN A 3 2.51 8.08 20.42
C ASN A 3 2.57 6.70 19.76
N THR A 4 3.34 6.58 18.67
CA THR A 4 3.56 5.33 17.93
C THR A 4 4.95 4.80 18.22
N THR A 5 5.07 3.53 18.60
CA THR A 5 6.37 2.85 18.80
C THR A 5 6.57 1.84 17.68
N TYR A 6 7.66 1.97 16.92
CA TYR A 6 8.05 1.08 15.83
C TYR A 6 9.01 -0.01 16.34
N LYS A 7 8.82 -1.25 15.87
CA LYS A 7 9.80 -2.35 16.01
C LYS A 7 10.09 -2.93 14.63
N THR A 8 11.33 -2.81 14.19
CA THR A 8 11.86 -3.41 12.97
C THR A 8 12.60 -4.70 13.32
N ASN A 9 12.27 -5.81 12.65
CA ASN A 9 13.01 -7.07 12.76
C ASN A 9 13.81 -7.27 11.47
N ASN A 10 15.12 -7.06 11.55
CA ASN A 10 16.01 -7.17 10.41
C ASN A 10 16.43 -8.64 10.20
N LYS A 11 15.89 -9.29 9.16
CA LYS A 11 16.40 -10.56 8.61
C LYS A 11 16.44 -10.47 7.09
N ASN A 12 17.65 -10.66 6.58
CA ASN A 12 18.07 -10.61 5.18
C ASN A 12 17.03 -11.19 4.19
N GLY A 13 16.53 -10.32 3.30
CA GLY A 13 15.49 -10.61 2.30
C GLY A 13 14.15 -9.95 2.64
N SER A 14 14.15 -8.65 2.95
CA SER A 14 13.15 -8.03 3.81
C SER A 14 11.95 -7.42 3.09
N SER A 15 10.80 -8.11 3.10
CA SER A 15 9.49 -7.42 3.22
C SER A 15 9.42 -6.90 4.64
N GLU A 16 9.50 -5.57 4.82
CA GLU A 16 9.53 -4.93 6.14
C GLU A 16 8.10 -4.70 6.65
N HIS A 17 7.52 -5.71 7.27
CA HIS A 17 6.17 -5.64 7.80
C HIS A 17 6.12 -4.72 9.05
N ILE A 18 5.49 -3.54 8.93
CA ILE A 18 5.37 -2.58 10.03
C ILE A 18 4.09 -2.87 10.80
N PHE A 19 4.21 -3.49 11.97
CA PHE A 19 3.09 -3.67 12.90
C PHE A 19 2.87 -2.40 13.75
N ILE A 20 1.75 -1.71 13.53
CA ILE A 20 1.33 -0.59 14.38
C ILE A 20 0.36 -1.13 15.44
N SER A 21 0.84 -1.29 16.67
CA SER A 21 0.00 -1.61 17.83
C SER A 21 -0.42 -0.33 18.55
N SER A 22 -1.71 -0.03 18.59
CA SER A 22 -2.25 1.04 19.44
C SER A 22 -2.28 0.58 20.90
N THR A 23 -1.51 1.23 21.78
CA THR A 23 -1.54 1.00 23.24
C THR A 23 -2.31 2.14 23.92
N ASN A 24 -3.64 2.11 23.87
CA ASN A 24 -4.44 3.05 24.65
C ASN A 24 -4.70 2.47 26.06
N SER A 25 -4.27 3.23 27.07
CA SER A 25 -4.37 2.90 28.49
C SER A 25 -5.83 2.88 28.96
N LYS A 26 -6.23 1.77 29.59
CA LYS A 26 -7.37 1.59 30.52
C LYS A 26 -8.75 2.03 30.03
N ASN A 27 -9.32 1.23 29.14
CA ASN A 27 -10.71 0.74 29.13
C ASN A 27 -10.67 -0.44 28.15
N SER A 28 -11.39 -1.53 28.39
CA SER A 28 -11.30 -2.78 27.61
C SER A 28 -11.36 -2.53 26.09
N SER A 29 -10.20 -2.33 25.47
CA SER A 29 -10.09 -1.97 24.07
C SER A 29 -9.91 -3.27 23.32
N CYS A 30 -10.92 -3.61 22.51
CA CYS A 30 -10.70 -4.59 21.46
C CYS A 30 -9.50 -4.09 20.64
N ARG A 31 -8.37 -4.79 20.73
CA ARG A 31 -7.20 -4.48 19.91
C ARG A 31 -7.54 -4.89 18.49
N SER A 32 -7.93 -3.95 17.65
CA SER A 32 -7.90 -4.17 16.20
C SER A 32 -6.43 -4.20 15.78
N ASN A 33 -6.00 -5.35 15.27
CA ASN A 33 -4.71 -5.43 14.61
C ASN A 33 -4.85 -4.67 13.29
N PHE A 34 -3.93 -3.74 13.05
CA PHE A 34 -3.85 -2.98 11.82
C PHE A 34 -2.51 -3.24 11.15
N SER A 35 -2.55 -3.65 9.89
CA SER A 35 -1.39 -4.20 9.18
C SER A 35 -1.02 -3.34 7.96
N ILE A 36 0.21 -2.84 7.94
CA ILE A 36 0.78 -2.11 6.81
C ILE A 36 2.10 -2.75 6.37
N ASP A 37 2.29 -2.89 5.07
CA ASP A 37 3.59 -3.25 4.47
C ASP A 37 3.99 -2.30 3.34
N ALA A 38 5.27 -2.31 2.98
CA ALA A 38 5.82 -1.58 1.86
C ALA A 38 6.70 -2.49 1.00
N LEU A 39 6.51 -2.44 -0.32
CA LEU A 39 7.15 -3.35 -1.26
C LEU A 39 7.64 -2.63 -2.51
N ASN A 40 8.86 -2.94 -2.92
CA ASN A 40 9.35 -2.56 -4.25
C ASN A 40 9.04 -3.68 -5.25
N CYS A 41 8.19 -3.39 -6.24
CA CYS A 41 7.68 -4.35 -7.21
C CYS A 41 8.63 -4.60 -8.39
N ARG A 42 9.64 -3.73 -8.59
CA ARG A 42 10.53 -3.73 -9.77
C ARG A 42 9.77 -3.92 -11.08
N GLY A 43 8.74 -3.10 -11.31
CA GLY A 43 7.76 -3.34 -12.37
C GLY A 43 6.66 -4.28 -11.94
N LEU A 44 5.52 -3.75 -11.50
CA LEU A 44 4.35 -4.61 -11.25
C LEU A 44 3.80 -5.17 -12.57
N ARG A 45 3.75 -4.35 -13.62
CA ARG A 45 3.37 -4.78 -14.97
C ARG A 45 4.52 -5.60 -15.57
N LYS A 46 4.54 -6.91 -15.31
CA LYS A 46 5.47 -7.86 -15.96
C LYS A 46 5.08 -8.03 -17.43
N THR A 47 5.50 -7.12 -18.29
CA THR A 47 5.10 -7.05 -19.72
C THR A 47 5.42 -8.31 -20.51
N ALA A 48 6.51 -9.01 -20.17
CA ALA A 48 6.89 -10.27 -20.79
C ALA A 48 5.97 -11.45 -20.40
N ASN A 49 5.36 -11.40 -19.21
CA ASN A 49 4.41 -12.41 -18.75
C ASN A 49 3.34 -11.80 -17.82
N PRO A 50 2.21 -11.34 -18.39
CA PRO A 50 1.12 -10.74 -17.63
C PRO A 50 0.51 -11.66 -16.57
N ALA A 51 0.53 -12.99 -16.77
CA ALA A 51 0.00 -13.95 -15.80
C ALA A 51 0.78 -13.89 -14.48
N THR A 52 2.10 -13.70 -14.54
CA THR A 52 2.94 -13.54 -13.35
C THR A 52 2.58 -12.30 -12.54
N SER A 53 2.14 -11.20 -13.20
CA SER A 53 1.65 -10.02 -12.50
C SER A 53 0.36 -10.32 -11.74
N ALA A 54 -0.60 -10.98 -12.38
CA ALA A 54 -1.87 -11.36 -11.76
C ALA A 54 -1.67 -12.32 -10.59
N GLU A 55 -0.81 -13.33 -10.74
CA GLU A 55 -0.45 -14.27 -9.66
C GLU A 55 0.22 -13.56 -8.48
N PHE A 56 1.14 -12.63 -8.77
CA PHE A 56 1.81 -11.85 -7.72
C PHE A 56 0.84 -10.94 -6.97
N ILE A 57 -0.05 -10.24 -7.68
CA ILE A 57 -1.10 -9.42 -7.05
C ILE A 57 -2.05 -10.30 -6.23
N CYS A 58 -2.42 -11.48 -6.75
CA CYS A 58 -3.22 -12.46 -6.02
C CYS A 58 -2.53 -12.89 -4.72
N TYR A 59 -1.23 -13.18 -4.77
CA TYR A 59 -0.43 -13.45 -3.57
C TYR A 59 -0.46 -12.28 -2.58
N LEU A 60 -0.24 -11.04 -3.01
CA LEU A 60 -0.28 -9.89 -2.09
C LEU A 60 -1.64 -9.74 -1.38
N ARG A 61 -2.74 -10.13 -2.03
CA ARG A 61 -4.08 -10.14 -1.41
C ARG A 61 -4.23 -11.21 -0.33
N THR A 62 -3.47 -12.31 -0.38
CA THR A 62 -3.55 -13.36 0.65
C THR A 62 -2.75 -13.02 1.91
N VAL A 63 -1.89 -12.00 1.88
CA VAL A 63 -1.05 -11.57 3.03
C VAL A 63 -1.87 -10.85 4.13
N SER A 64 -3.20 -10.68 3.95
CA SER A 64 -4.11 -10.09 4.94
C SER A 64 -3.64 -8.72 5.49
N LEU A 65 -3.14 -7.86 4.58
CA LEU A 65 -2.77 -6.48 4.89
C LEU A 65 -4.01 -5.58 4.87
N ASP A 66 -4.04 -4.54 5.70
CA ASP A 66 -5.04 -3.48 5.58
C ASP A 66 -4.62 -2.47 4.50
N ILE A 67 -3.32 -2.13 4.46
CA ILE A 67 -2.73 -1.21 3.50
C ILE A 67 -1.39 -1.77 3.00
N ILE A 68 -1.10 -1.57 1.71
CA ILE A 68 0.24 -1.79 1.16
C ILE A 68 0.71 -0.56 0.36
N ALA A 69 1.95 -0.15 0.58
CA ALA A 69 2.64 0.82 -0.26
C ALA A 69 3.51 0.10 -1.28
N LEU A 70 3.38 0.44 -2.57
CA LEU A 70 4.14 -0.15 -3.65
C LEU A 70 5.09 0.88 -4.26
N GLN A 71 6.33 0.49 -4.48
CA GLN A 71 7.35 1.25 -5.22
C GLN A 71 7.66 0.54 -6.53
N GLU A 72 8.12 1.29 -7.52
CA GLU A 72 8.38 0.78 -8.88
C GLU A 72 7.17 0.01 -9.42
N ALA A 73 5.96 0.56 -9.26
CA ALA A 73 4.73 -0.07 -9.75
C ALA A 73 4.56 0.12 -11.27
N HIS A 74 5.04 1.24 -11.81
CA HIS A 74 4.92 1.64 -13.23
C HIS A 74 3.47 1.72 -13.72
N ALA A 75 2.58 2.30 -12.91
CA ALA A 75 1.22 2.65 -13.30
C ALA A 75 1.21 3.98 -14.06
N ASN A 76 1.82 3.99 -15.24
CA ASN A 76 2.12 5.19 -16.01
C ASN A 76 0.95 5.73 -16.86
N THR A 77 -0.18 5.04 -16.88
CA THR A 77 -1.42 5.50 -17.51
C THR A 77 -2.61 5.20 -16.60
N ASP A 78 -3.69 5.99 -16.74
CA ASP A 78 -4.93 5.78 -15.98
C ASP A 78 -5.52 4.39 -16.23
N GLU A 79 -5.41 3.88 -17.46
CA GLU A 79 -5.85 2.53 -17.83
C GLU A 79 -5.09 1.45 -17.04
N ILE A 80 -3.78 1.62 -16.86
CA ILE A 80 -2.94 0.68 -16.11
C ILE A 80 -3.22 0.79 -14.61
N ALA A 81 -3.37 2.02 -14.10
CA ALA A 81 -3.75 2.26 -12.71
C ALA A 81 -5.12 1.63 -12.40
N GLN A 82 -6.11 1.81 -13.28
CA GLN A 82 -7.43 1.21 -13.16
C GLN A 82 -7.37 -0.32 -13.24
N PHE A 83 -6.58 -0.88 -14.15
CA PHE A 83 -6.34 -2.32 -14.23
C PHE A 83 -5.78 -2.87 -12.91
N PHE A 84 -4.77 -2.22 -12.33
CA PHE A 84 -4.22 -2.65 -11.05
C PHE A 84 -5.22 -2.51 -9.90
N ASN A 85 -5.97 -1.41 -9.85
CA ASN A 85 -7.00 -1.21 -8.85
C ASN A 85 -8.02 -2.38 -8.85
N ILE A 86 -8.44 -2.82 -10.04
CA ILE A 86 -9.34 -3.97 -10.21
C ILE A 86 -8.66 -5.28 -9.76
N GLN A 87 -7.41 -5.52 -10.18
CA GLN A 87 -6.67 -6.76 -9.82
C GLN A 87 -6.45 -6.89 -8.31
N PHE A 88 -6.10 -5.78 -7.64
CA PHE A 88 -5.94 -5.73 -6.19
C PHE A 88 -7.28 -5.84 -5.44
N GLN A 89 -8.41 -5.58 -6.12
CA GLN A 89 -9.73 -5.46 -5.49
C GLN A 89 -9.69 -4.47 -4.31
N ALA A 90 -9.03 -3.34 -4.52
CA ALA A 90 -8.81 -2.35 -3.48
C ALA A 90 -10.12 -1.64 -3.11
N ASN A 91 -10.27 -1.31 -1.83
CA ASN A 91 -11.35 -0.43 -1.37
C ASN A 91 -11.09 1.01 -1.84
N THR A 92 -9.87 1.50 -1.62
CA THR A 92 -9.37 2.76 -2.18
C THR A 92 -7.91 2.59 -2.54
N SER A 93 -7.46 3.27 -3.60
CA SER A 93 -6.05 3.28 -3.97
C SER A 93 -5.67 4.58 -4.67
N TYR A 94 -4.40 4.95 -4.55
CA TYR A 94 -3.81 6.05 -5.32
C TYR A 94 -2.58 5.55 -6.05
N TRP A 95 -2.50 5.92 -7.32
CA TRP A 95 -1.44 5.50 -8.22
C TRP A 95 -0.74 6.72 -8.78
N SER A 96 0.59 6.68 -8.76
CA SER A 96 1.45 7.56 -9.54
C SER A 96 2.28 6.70 -10.50
N ASN A 97 3.09 7.37 -11.32
CA ASN A 97 4.01 6.69 -12.23
C ASN A 97 4.95 5.70 -11.51
N TYR A 98 5.40 6.03 -10.29
CA TYR A 98 6.46 5.28 -9.62
C TYR A 98 5.99 4.55 -8.37
N CYS A 99 5.08 5.14 -7.61
CA CYS A 99 4.60 4.58 -6.37
C CYS A 99 3.07 4.53 -6.34
N SER A 100 2.54 3.64 -5.49
CA SER A 100 1.13 3.60 -5.18
C SER A 100 0.89 3.20 -3.73
N ILE A 101 -0.31 3.50 -3.26
CA ILE A 101 -0.81 3.05 -1.96
C ILE A 101 -2.17 2.41 -2.18
N VAL A 102 -2.36 1.22 -1.61
CA VAL A 102 -3.53 0.38 -1.85
C VAL A 102 -4.11 0.00 -0.49
N CYS A 103 -5.40 0.29 -0.28
CA CYS A 103 -6.15 -0.10 0.91
C CYS A 103 -7.05 -1.29 0.58
N PHE A 104 -6.90 -2.39 1.32
CA PHE A 104 -7.77 -3.57 1.23
C PHE A 104 -8.87 -3.55 2.29
N SER A 105 -8.67 -2.81 3.38
CA SER A 105 -9.60 -2.79 4.50
C SER A 105 -10.94 -2.15 4.08
N PRO A 106 -12.09 -2.83 4.29
CA PRO A 106 -13.41 -2.26 3.97
C PRO A 106 -13.84 -1.19 4.97
N PHE A 107 -13.11 -1.03 6.08
CA PHE A 107 -13.41 -0.08 7.15
C PHE A 107 -12.59 1.22 7.04
N LEU A 108 -11.63 1.27 6.10
CA LEU A 108 -10.74 2.40 5.90
C LEU A 108 -10.86 2.89 4.46
N SER A 109 -10.87 4.21 4.30
CA SER A 109 -10.89 4.87 3.00
C SER A 109 -9.90 6.01 3.03
N PHE A 110 -9.16 6.20 1.95
CA PHE A 110 -8.33 7.38 1.81
C PHE A 110 -9.17 8.59 1.42
N SER A 111 -8.86 9.74 2.00
CA SER A 111 -9.36 11.03 1.53
C SER A 111 -8.63 11.47 0.27
N GLU A 112 -9.27 12.31 -0.52
CA GLU A 112 -8.64 12.94 -1.69
C GLU A 112 -7.26 13.51 -1.35
N PRO A 113 -6.22 13.21 -2.15
CA PRO A 113 -4.88 13.68 -1.85
C PRO A 113 -4.81 15.19 -2.12
N THR A 114 -4.36 15.95 -1.14
CA THR A 114 -4.05 17.37 -1.36
C THR A 114 -2.64 17.46 -1.91
N TRP A 115 -2.49 17.43 -3.23
CA TRP A 115 -1.22 17.77 -3.87
C TRP A 115 -1.03 19.29 -3.82
N ASP A 116 0.01 19.76 -3.15
CA ASP A 116 0.37 21.17 -3.22
C ASP A 116 0.97 21.46 -4.61
N THR A 117 0.11 21.94 -5.51
CA THR A 117 0.47 22.30 -6.89
C THR A 117 1.19 23.65 -6.97
N THR A 118 1.30 24.40 -5.86
CA THR A 118 2.00 25.71 -5.86
C THR A 118 3.52 25.59 -5.95
N ALA A 119 4.08 24.38 -5.81
CA ALA A 119 5.51 24.13 -5.95
C ALA A 119 6.00 24.01 -7.42
N TYR A 120 5.12 24.05 -8.43
CA TYR A 120 5.49 23.81 -9.84
C TYR A 120 5.29 25.01 -10.79
N THR A 121 4.97 26.20 -10.29
CA THR A 121 4.74 27.40 -11.12
C THR A 121 5.98 28.26 -11.43
N ASN A 122 7.19 27.76 -11.20
CA ASN A 122 8.43 28.46 -11.56
C ASN A 122 9.37 27.56 -12.40
N CYS A 123 9.00 27.33 -13.66
CA CYS A 123 9.91 26.91 -14.73
C CYS A 123 9.57 27.72 -15.99
#